data_AF-A0A2W4MVG3-F1
#
_entry.id   AF-A0A2W4MVG3-F1
#
_cell.length_a   1.000
_cell.length_b   1.000
_cell.length_c   1.000
_cell.angle_alpha   90.00
_cell.angle_beta   90.00
_cell.angle_gamma   90.00
#
_symmetry.space_group_name_H-M   'P 1'
#
loop_
_entity.id
_entity.type
_entity.pdbx_description
1 polymer ?
#
loop_
_entity_poly.entity_id
_entity_poly.type
_entity_poly.pdbx_seq_one_letter_code
_entity_poly.pdbx_strand_id
1 'polypeptide(L)'
;MSGGNYDYLCWADELDRLLEKQHHLADMAERLAGLGYADDAAQETTDLLLTLRQWRIRAQAHVKRLEGVWKAVEWWDSADWDEDAVREALAKYRGDSEGKEEAP
;
A
#
# COMPACT_ATOMS: atom_id res chain seq x y z
N MET A 1 -4.59 -20.26 25.00
CA MET A 1 -5.32 -18.97 24.98
C MET A 1 -6.28 -19.03 23.81
N SER A 2 -7.56 -18.78 24.02
CA SER A 2 -8.55 -18.74 22.94
C SER A 2 -8.37 -17.43 22.18
N GLY A 3 -7.88 -17.49 20.94
CA GLY A 3 -8.00 -16.38 19.99
C GLY A 3 -9.47 -16.32 19.60
N GLY A 4 -10.17 -15.23 19.89
CA GLY A 4 -11.60 -15.12 19.52
C GLY A 4 -11.83 -15.33 18.02
N ASN A 5 -13.08 -15.52 17.59
CA ASN A 5 -13.42 -15.87 16.21
C ASN A 5 -12.90 -14.89 15.12
N TYR A 6 -12.53 -13.67 15.51
CA TYR A 6 -11.98 -12.63 14.62
C TYR A 6 -10.65 -12.08 15.14
N ASP A 7 -9.91 -12.89 15.90
CA ASP A 7 -8.57 -12.55 16.41
C ASP A 7 -8.51 -11.18 17.11
N TYR A 8 -9.58 -10.83 17.83
CA TYR A 8 -9.72 -9.58 18.55
C TYR A 8 -9.43 -8.32 17.72
N LEU A 9 -10.03 -8.22 16.53
CA LEU A 9 -9.99 -7.01 15.67
C LEU A 9 -10.13 -5.69 16.44
N CYS A 10 -10.97 -5.66 17.49
CA CYS A 10 -11.19 -4.47 18.33
C CYS A 10 -9.95 -4.00 19.12
N TRP A 11 -8.89 -4.79 19.19
CA TRP A 11 -7.61 -4.44 19.82
C TRP A 11 -6.46 -4.36 18.81
N ALA A 12 -6.76 -4.39 17.50
CA ALA A 12 -5.80 -4.08 16.45
C ALA A 12 -5.81 -2.56 16.21
N ASP A 13 -5.16 -1.82 17.09
CA ASP A 13 -5.03 -0.35 17.04
C ASP A 13 -3.85 0.12 16.17
N GLU A 14 -2.91 -0.77 15.87
CA GLU A 14 -1.83 -0.55 14.91
C GLU A 14 -2.26 -0.90 13.47
N LEU A 15 -1.96 0.00 12.52
CA LEU A 15 -2.32 -0.18 11.11
C LEU A 15 -1.73 -1.46 10.50
N ASP A 16 -0.50 -1.82 10.87
CA ASP A 16 0.17 -3.02 10.36
C ASP A 16 -0.56 -4.30 10.80
N ARG A 17 -1.06 -4.33 12.05
CA ARG A 17 -1.86 -5.46 12.54
C ARG A 17 -3.21 -5.54 11.83
N LEU A 18 -3.85 -4.42 11.52
CA LEU A 18 -5.08 -4.41 10.71
C LEU A 18 -4.83 -4.90 9.28
N LEU A 19 -3.69 -4.54 8.69
CA LEU A 19 -3.30 -5.01 7.36
C LEU A 19 -3.09 -6.53 7.32
N GLU A 20 -2.59 -7.13 8.40
CA GLU A 20 -2.45 -8.59 8.56
C GLU A 20 -3.80 -9.31 8.73
N LYS A 21 -4.79 -8.63 9.33
CA LYS A 21 -6.12 -9.19 9.66
C LYS A 21 -7.20 -8.88 8.62
N GLN A 22 -6.84 -8.55 7.38
CA GLN A 22 -7.81 -8.22 6.32
C GLN A 22 -8.83 -9.33 6.04
N HIS A 23 -8.46 -10.60 6.24
CA HIS A 23 -9.38 -11.72 6.11
C HIS A 23 -10.43 -11.69 7.23
N HIS A 24 -10.04 -11.46 8.48
CA HIS A 24 -10.97 -11.29 9.59
C HIS A 24 -11.87 -10.06 9.44
N LEU A 25 -11.40 -8.96 8.84
CA LEU A 25 -12.25 -7.81 8.51
C LEU A 25 -13.33 -8.18 7.50
N ALA A 26 -13.00 -9.00 6.49
CA ALA A 26 -13.99 -9.50 5.53
C ALA A 26 -15.01 -10.42 6.21
N ASP A 27 -14.55 -11.37 7.04
CA ASP A 27 -15.43 -12.27 7.80
C ASP A 27 -16.37 -11.50 8.74
N MET A 28 -15.85 -10.44 9.38
CA MET A 28 -16.65 -9.57 10.25
C MET A 28 -17.70 -8.79 9.45
N ALA A 29 -17.34 -8.22 8.30
CA ALA A 29 -18.29 -7.52 7.43
C ALA A 29 -19.42 -8.45 6.97
N GLU A 30 -19.08 -9.67 6.52
CA GLU A 30 -20.07 -10.68 6.14
C GLU A 30 -20.97 -11.08 7.32
N ARG A 31 -20.37 -11.29 8.50
CA ARG A 31 -21.13 -11.61 9.72
C ARG A 31 -22.11 -10.51 10.05
N LEU A 32 -21.67 -9.24 10.07
CA LEU A 32 -22.50 -8.09 10.43
C LEU A 32 -23.66 -7.92 9.44
N ALA A 33 -23.40 -8.05 8.13
CA ALA A 33 -24.43 -8.00 7.11
C ALA A 33 -25.47 -9.13 7.29
N GLY A 34 -25.01 -10.33 7.67
CA GLY A 34 -25.87 -11.49 7.94
C GLY A 34 -26.76 -11.37 9.18
N LEU A 35 -26.59 -10.36 10.04
CA LEU A 35 -27.44 -10.15 11.21
C LEU A 35 -28.77 -9.48 10.86
N GLY A 36 -28.86 -8.77 9.73
CA GLY A 36 -30.07 -8.09 9.26
C GLY A 36 -30.49 -6.86 10.06
N TYR A 37 -29.67 -6.42 11.03
CA TYR A 37 -29.88 -5.19 11.81
C TYR A 37 -28.61 -4.36 12.01
N ALA A 38 -27.47 -4.78 11.44
CA ALA A 38 -26.15 -4.17 11.64
C ALA A 38 -25.54 -3.69 10.32
N ASP A 39 -26.38 -3.23 9.39
CA ASP A 39 -25.98 -2.83 8.04
C ASP A 39 -24.99 -1.65 8.07
N ASP A 40 -25.13 -0.74 9.03
CA ASP A 40 -24.22 0.39 9.25
C ASP A 40 -22.81 -0.07 9.61
N ALA A 41 -22.68 -0.97 10.60
CA ALA A 41 -21.41 -1.52 11.03
C ALA A 41 -20.79 -2.42 9.93
N ALA A 42 -21.60 -3.17 9.18
CA ALA A 42 -21.15 -3.95 8.04
C ALA A 42 -20.56 -3.06 6.94
N GLN A 43 -21.25 -1.96 6.62
CA GLN A 43 -20.80 -0.99 5.63
C GLN A 43 -19.49 -0.32 6.07
N GLU A 44 -19.40 0.15 7.31
CA GLU A 44 -18.17 0.78 7.83
C GLU A 44 -16.98 -0.19 7.83
N THR A 45 -17.20 -1.47 8.17
CA THR A 45 -16.16 -2.51 8.10
C THR A 45 -15.70 -2.74 6.65
N THR A 46 -16.64 -2.73 5.70
CA THR A 46 -16.35 -2.87 4.27
C THR A 46 -15.54 -1.68 3.73
N ASP A 47 -15.92 -0.47 4.12
CA ASP A 47 -15.23 0.76 3.71
C ASP A 47 -13.81 0.83 4.28
N LEU A 48 -13.61 0.38 5.52
CA LEU A 48 -12.28 0.23 6.10
C LEU A 48 -11.43 -0.75 5.29
N LEU A 49 -11.95 -1.93 4.96
CA LEU A 49 -11.23 -2.93 4.16
C LEU A 49 -10.85 -2.39 2.77
N LEU A 50 -11.76 -1.67 2.13
CA LEU A 50 -11.50 -1.03 0.84
C LEU A 50 -10.40 0.04 0.96
N THR A 51 -10.46 0.86 2.00
CA THR A 51 -9.48 1.91 2.28
C THR A 51 -8.09 1.32 2.47
N LEU A 52 -7.95 0.26 3.27
CA LEU A 52 -6.68 -0.44 3.50
C LEU A 52 -6.09 -1.00 2.19
N ARG A 53 -6.93 -1.63 1.34
CA ARG A 53 -6.50 -2.16 0.04
C ARG A 53 -6.04 -1.05 -0.90
N GLN A 54 -6.81 0.03 -1.02
CA GLN A 54 -6.45 1.17 -1.86
C GLN A 54 -5.15 1.82 -1.41
N TRP A 55 -5.00 2.02 -0.09
CA TRP A 55 -3.79 2.59 0.48
C TRP A 55 -2.58 1.73 0.15
N ARG A 56 -2.66 0.40 0.34
CA ARG A 56 -1.56 -0.53 0.03
C ARG A 56 -1.13 -0.43 -1.44
N ILE A 57 -2.09 -0.43 -2.36
CA ILE A 57 -1.81 -0.32 -3.80
C ILE A 57 -1.14 1.01 -4.13
N ARG A 58 -1.65 2.14 -3.59
CA ARG A 58 -1.06 3.47 -3.81
C ARG A 58 0.35 3.56 -3.25
N ALA A 59 0.57 3.08 -2.02
CA ALA A 59 1.89 3.05 -1.40
C ALA A 59 2.89 2.23 -2.24
N GLN A 60 2.50 1.04 -2.69
CA GLN A 60 3.33 0.21 -3.55
C GLN A 60 3.65 0.88 -4.89
N ALA A 61 2.69 1.58 -5.49
CA ALA A 61 2.92 2.33 -6.72
C ALA A 61 3.93 3.49 -6.50
N HIS A 62 3.83 4.21 -5.39
CA HIS A 62 4.81 5.24 -5.03
C HIS A 62 6.21 4.67 -4.84
N VAL A 63 6.34 3.58 -4.08
CA VAL A 63 7.64 2.91 -3.86
C VAL A 63 8.25 2.49 -5.19
N LYS A 64 7.50 1.79 -6.05
CA LYS A 64 8.00 1.36 -7.37
C LYS A 64 8.47 2.52 -8.24
N ARG A 65 7.76 3.65 -8.22
CA ARG A 65 8.14 4.84 -8.99
C ARG A 65 9.40 5.50 -8.43
N LEU A 66 9.59 5.50 -7.11
CA LEU A 66 10.67 6.20 -6.44
C LEU A 66 11.93 5.35 -6.24
N GLU A 67 11.84 4.02 -6.35
CA GLU A 67 12.93 3.07 -6.10
C GLU A 67 14.25 3.47 -6.79
N GLY A 68 14.19 3.82 -8.08
CA GLY A 68 15.37 4.23 -8.84
C GLY A 68 16.00 5.53 -8.34
N VAL A 69 15.18 6.49 -7.88
CA VAL A 69 15.65 7.76 -7.32
C VAL A 69 16.30 7.51 -5.96
N TRP A 70 15.66 6.72 -5.09
CA TRP A 70 16.20 6.39 -3.77
C TRP A 70 17.53 5.66 -3.86
N LYS A 71 17.62 4.66 -4.75
CA LYS A 71 18.87 3.95 -5.00
C LYS A 71 19.99 4.87 -5.49
N ALA A 72 19.67 5.80 -6.39
CA ALA A 72 20.66 6.74 -6.90
C ALA A 72 21.21 7.66 -5.81
N VAL A 73 20.35 8.14 -4.91
CA VAL A 73 20.77 8.94 -3.76
C VAL A 73 21.63 8.11 -2.81
N GLU A 74 21.21 6.89 -2.48
CA GLU A 74 21.97 6.00 -1.59
C GLU A 74 23.40 5.75 -2.12
N TRP A 75 23.55 5.52 -3.41
CA TRP A 75 24.86 5.26 -4.02
C TRP A 75 25.70 6.52 -4.22
N TRP A 76 25.06 7.68 -4.33
CA TRP A 76 25.78 8.95 -4.29
C TRP A 76 26.32 9.23 -2.88
N ASP A 77 25.51 9.01 -1.85
CA ASP A 77 25.91 9.20 -0.44
C ASP A 77 27.03 8.22 -0.02
N SER A 78 27.10 7.02 -0.62
CA SER A 78 28.20 6.07 -0.40
C SER A 78 29.46 6.35 -1.23
N ALA A 79 29.45 7.39 -2.07
CA ALA A 79 30.48 7.70 -3.06
C ALA A 79 30.72 6.60 -4.12
N ASP A 80 29.73 5.71 -4.31
CA ASP A 80 29.74 4.72 -5.40
C ASP A 80 29.34 5.35 -6.74
N TRP A 81 28.47 6.37 -6.71
CA TRP A 81 27.98 7.15 -7.85
C TRP A 81 28.20 8.65 -7.67
N ASP A 82 28.17 9.38 -8.78
CA ASP A 82 28.18 10.84 -8.80
C ASP A 82 26.75 11.42 -8.80
N GLU A 83 26.63 12.71 -8.47
CA GLU A 83 25.35 13.45 -8.45
C GLU A 83 24.59 13.38 -9.80
N ASP A 84 25.32 13.22 -10.92
CA ASP A 84 24.73 13.07 -12.25
C ASP A 84 23.81 11.85 -12.36
N ALA A 85 24.10 10.76 -11.65
CA ALA A 85 23.24 9.58 -11.62
C ALA A 85 21.88 9.88 -10.95
N VAL A 86 21.86 10.75 -9.93
CA VAL A 86 20.62 11.22 -9.28
C VAL A 86 19.81 12.08 -10.25
N ARG A 87 20.47 12.96 -11.00
CA ARG A 87 19.83 13.81 -12.02
C ARG A 87 19.17 12.97 -13.12
N GLU A 88 19.87 11.93 -13.60
CA GLU A 88 19.34 10.99 -14.58
C GLU A 88 18.14 10.21 -14.03
N ALA A 89 18.23 9.67 -12.81
CA ALA A 89 17.13 8.95 -12.17
C ALA A 89 15.88 9.84 -11.98
N LEU A 90 16.06 11.12 -11.63
CA LEU A 90 14.97 12.09 -11.53
C LEU A 90 14.32 12.38 -12.88
N ALA A 91 15.10 12.51 -13.96
CA ALA A 91 14.56 12.69 -15.31
C ALA A 91 13.68 11.49 -15.72
N LYS A 92 14.17 10.27 -15.49
CA LYS A 92 13.39 9.04 -15.73
C LYS A 92 12.09 9.00 -14.89
N TYR A 93 12.16 9.33 -13.61
CA TYR A 93 10.99 9.39 -12.72
C TYR A 93 9.92 10.39 -13.18
N ARG A 94 10.35 11.52 -13.76
CA ARG A 94 9.45 12.57 -14.29
C ARG A 94 8.80 12.20 -15.63
N GLY A 95 9.30 11.16 -16.29
CA GLY A 95 8.83 10.74 -17.61
C GLY A 95 9.62 11.38 -18.77
N ASP A 96 10.78 11.99 -18.51
CA ASP A 96 11.59 12.65 -19.55
C ASP A 96 12.32 11.65 -20.48
N SER A 97 12.05 10.34 -20.35
CA SER A 97 12.68 9.28 -21.13
C SER A 97 11.75 8.50 -22.09
N GLU A 98 10.47 8.85 -22.21
CA GLU A 98 9.56 8.23 -23.19
C GLU A 98 9.39 9.13 -24.42
N GLY A 99 10.32 8.98 -25.38
CA GLY A 99 10.32 9.71 -26.65
C GLY A 99 11.15 9.07 -27.75
N LYS A 100 11.29 7.73 -27.74
CA LYS A 100 11.81 6.96 -28.88
C LYS A 100 10.99 5.68 -29.07
N GLU A 101 9.73 5.86 -29.43
CA GLU A 101 9.00 4.84 -30.18
C GLU A 101 9.32 5.10 -31.66
N GLU A 102 10.22 4.29 -32.22
CA GLU A 102 10.42 4.23 -33.67
C GLU A 102 9.11 3.72 -34.29
N ALA A 103 8.41 4.61 -34.99
CA ALA A 103 7.31 4.29 -35.89
C ALA A 103 7.87 3.86 -37.26
N PRO A 104 7.12 3.08 -38.05
CA PRO A 104 7.57 1.90 -38.81
C PRO A 104 8.47 2.16 -40.03
#